data_AF-A0A7X8RCY0-F1
#
_entry.id   AF-A0A7X8RCY0-F1
#
_cell.length_a   1.000
_cell.length_b   1.000
_cell.length_c   1.000
_cell.angle_alpha   90.00
_cell.angle_beta   90.00
_cell.angle_gamma   90.00
#
_symmetry.space_group_name_H-M   'P 1'
#
loop_
_entity.id
_entity.type
_entity.pdbx_description
1 polymer ?
#
loop_
_entity_poly.entity_id
_entity_poly.type
_entity_poly.pdbx_seq_one_letter_code
_entity_poly.pdbx_strand_id
1 'polypeptide(L)'
;MKDLPVLEGMLNYLKENNSPFSMPGHKSGRAFMKTEAGKVLQEIILHGDITEVEGLDNYHDPKSIIKEGQRRLKELYGSEESYFLVNGSTSGNLVMIFSSFNEGDKIIVERNCHKSIFNAIILRKLQPIYIKNLYSSIYNAPISIDMEHFLKIIENNNDIKGIVLTYPNYYGLACDLASIVEKCKEKAIKVLVDCAHGAHFGISKKLPENPMKLGAHMAVMSAHKTLPSLTQTAYLHIAENEDKDKVRFYLSTFSSTSPSYIFMASMDYARFYLNKYGKEDFENCIKLVEEYGEKIDKLEGFSVWKEKDINKEYPQWQMKMDRSRLLIHVDESYNAYLILDYLRAKGVQCEMTDGHNLVLIASPFNTVEDYERLYDGLKQCPLNKFKANFHMNWKSNLPKSSLLPWQALQGEVEELFIKDSLGRVSATNIVPYPPGIPLIMMGEIIDKFTVDMIQYCISNGVTILGFEGDKIKVIKT
;
A
#
# COMPACT_ATOMS: atom_id res chain seq x y z
N MET A 1 29.22 20.14 -6.98
CA MET A 1 28.56 18.97 -6.38
C MET A 1 28.53 17.75 -7.30
N LYS A 2 29.15 17.78 -8.50
CA LYS A 2 29.14 16.66 -9.45
C LYS A 2 29.68 15.33 -8.88
N ASP A 3 30.53 15.39 -7.84
CA ASP A 3 31.04 14.20 -7.13
C ASP A 3 30.09 13.66 -6.04
N LEU A 4 28.93 14.30 -5.82
CA LEU A 4 27.89 13.91 -4.85
C LEU A 4 26.54 13.70 -5.57
N PRO A 5 26.42 12.73 -6.49
CA PRO A 5 25.28 12.62 -7.40
C PRO A 5 23.93 12.45 -6.69
N VAL A 6 23.90 11.71 -5.57
CA VAL A 6 22.67 11.52 -4.77
C VAL A 6 22.24 12.84 -4.12
N LEU A 7 23.17 13.56 -3.49
CA LEU A 7 22.88 14.85 -2.86
C LEU A 7 22.47 15.88 -3.91
N GLU A 8 23.16 15.93 -5.05
CA GLU A 8 22.81 16.82 -6.15
C GLU A 8 21.40 16.54 -6.69
N GLY A 9 21.05 15.27 -6.90
CA GLY A 9 19.71 14.85 -7.30
C GLY A 9 18.64 15.28 -6.29
N MET A 10 18.87 15.08 -4.98
CA MET A 10 17.97 15.53 -3.92
C MET A 10 17.80 17.05 -3.92
N LEU A 11 18.89 17.81 -4.03
CA LEU A 11 18.84 19.27 -4.08
C LEU A 11 18.09 19.77 -5.31
N ASN A 12 18.27 19.12 -6.46
CA ASN A 12 17.54 19.47 -7.68
C ASN A 12 16.04 19.21 -7.51
N TYR A 13 15.64 18.06 -6.96
CA TYR A 13 14.24 17.75 -6.66
C TYR A 13 13.62 18.78 -5.69
N LEU A 14 14.35 19.17 -4.64
CA LEU A 14 13.87 20.17 -3.68
C LEU A 14 13.66 21.55 -4.32
N LYS A 15 14.50 21.94 -5.28
CA LYS A 15 14.37 23.22 -6.01
C LYS A 15 13.12 23.28 -6.89
N GLU A 16 12.56 22.14 -7.30
CA GLU A 16 11.33 22.11 -8.09
C GLU A 16 10.10 22.60 -7.30
N ASN A 17 10.15 22.59 -5.96
CA ASN A 17 9.11 23.12 -5.08
C ASN A 17 7.69 22.60 -5.36
N ASN A 18 7.61 21.31 -5.67
CA ASN A 18 6.35 20.63 -6.01
C ASN A 18 5.39 20.57 -4.82
N SER A 19 4.09 20.67 -5.10
CA SER A 19 3.00 20.36 -4.16
C SER A 19 2.89 18.84 -4.00
N PRO A 20 3.22 18.28 -2.81
CA PRO A 20 3.38 16.85 -2.64
C PRO A 20 2.05 16.17 -2.29
N PHE A 21 1.43 15.53 -3.28
CA PHE A 21 0.29 14.60 -3.10
C PHE A 21 0.74 13.13 -3.20
N SER A 22 2.03 12.87 -3.03
CA SER A 22 2.60 11.54 -2.87
C SER A 22 3.01 11.29 -1.42
N MET A 23 3.37 10.05 -1.11
CA MET A 23 4.17 9.76 0.09
C MET A 23 5.54 10.46 0.00
N PRO A 24 6.22 10.73 1.15
CA PRO A 24 5.83 10.41 2.52
C PRO A 24 4.85 11.42 3.16
N GLY A 25 4.09 10.94 4.14
CA GLY A 25 3.01 11.67 4.82
C GLY A 25 3.45 12.95 5.54
N HIS A 26 4.73 13.08 5.89
CA HIS A 26 5.30 14.28 6.54
C HIS A 26 5.49 15.49 5.59
N LYS A 27 5.27 15.30 4.28
CA LYS A 27 5.28 16.34 3.23
C LYS A 27 6.52 17.24 3.26
N SER A 28 7.67 16.63 2.98
CA SER A 28 8.99 17.31 2.95
C SER A 28 9.40 17.96 4.27
N GLY A 29 8.87 17.45 5.39
CA GLY A 29 9.28 17.84 6.74
C GLY A 29 8.38 18.90 7.36
N ARG A 30 7.41 19.44 6.62
CA ARG A 30 6.39 20.39 7.12
C ARG A 30 5.73 19.89 8.40
N ALA A 31 5.48 18.59 8.47
CA ALA A 31 4.86 18.00 9.64
C ALA A 31 5.65 18.16 10.95
N PHE A 32 6.97 18.07 10.91
CA PHE A 32 7.80 18.20 12.12
C PHE A 32 7.76 19.62 12.68
N MET A 33 7.44 20.62 11.87
CA MET A 33 7.31 22.01 12.31
C MET A 33 6.03 22.29 13.11
N LYS A 34 5.06 21.37 13.10
CA LYS A 34 3.72 21.55 13.72
C LYS A 34 3.78 21.65 15.25
N THR A 35 4.72 20.97 15.89
CA THR A 35 4.81 20.92 17.36
C THR A 35 6.25 21.11 17.82
N GLU A 36 6.42 21.55 19.07
CA GLU A 36 7.76 21.76 19.63
C GLU A 36 8.59 20.46 19.67
N ALA A 37 7.95 19.35 20.04
CA ALA A 37 8.60 18.04 20.01
C ALA A 37 9.06 17.64 18.59
N GLY A 38 8.32 18.05 17.55
CA GLY A 38 8.70 17.77 16.17
C GLY A 38 9.88 18.62 15.70
N LYS A 39 9.95 19.89 16.11
CA LYS A 39 11.08 20.78 15.83
C LYS A 39 12.35 20.27 16.49
N VAL A 40 12.26 19.91 17.78
CA VAL A 40 13.37 19.28 18.51
C VAL A 40 13.80 17.99 17.81
N LEU A 41 12.86 17.13 17.40
CA LEU A 41 13.19 15.92 16.64
C LEU A 41 13.97 16.25 15.37
N GLN A 42 13.53 17.24 14.59
CA GLN A 42 14.20 17.64 13.36
C GLN A 42 15.64 18.13 13.60
N GLU A 43 15.86 18.92 14.66
CA GLU A 43 17.18 19.42 15.05
C GLU A 43 18.14 18.29 15.43
N ILE A 44 17.63 17.23 16.06
CA ILE A 44 18.46 16.10 16.52
C ILE A 44 18.58 14.97 15.49
N ILE A 45 17.98 15.04 14.30
CA ILE A 45 18.05 13.93 13.31
C ILE A 45 19.50 13.50 13.03
N LEU A 46 20.41 14.46 12.84
CA LEU A 46 21.81 14.15 12.56
C LEU A 46 22.61 13.83 13.83
N HIS A 47 22.26 14.43 14.96
CA HIS A 47 22.98 14.27 16.22
C HIS A 47 22.51 13.05 17.04
N GLY A 48 21.33 12.53 16.73
CA GLY A 48 20.69 11.40 17.39
C GLY A 48 20.77 10.08 16.60
N ASP A 49 21.54 10.04 15.50
CA ASP A 49 21.87 8.78 14.82
C ASP A 49 22.93 8.01 15.62
N ILE A 50 22.45 7.36 16.68
CA ILE A 50 23.22 6.65 17.69
C ILE A 50 22.72 5.20 17.78
N THR A 51 23.55 4.31 18.32
CA THR A 51 23.26 2.86 18.46
C THR A 51 22.96 2.50 19.92
N GLU A 52 22.68 1.22 20.20
CA GLU A 52 22.47 0.69 21.53
C GLU A 52 23.68 0.94 22.45
N VAL A 53 23.58 1.99 23.25
CA VAL A 53 24.56 2.35 24.27
C VAL A 53 23.86 2.54 25.62
N GLU A 54 24.63 2.54 26.69
CA GLU A 54 24.09 2.81 28.03
C GLU A 54 23.31 4.13 28.07
N GLY A 55 22.10 4.09 28.65
CA GLY A 55 21.15 5.21 28.64
C GLY A 55 20.13 5.16 27.51
N LEU A 56 20.31 4.30 26.51
CA LEU A 56 19.33 3.96 25.47
C LEU A 56 18.83 2.52 25.64
N ASP A 57 17.85 2.13 24.82
CA ASP A 57 17.14 0.85 24.95
C ASP A 57 17.50 -0.11 23.80
N ASN A 58 17.60 -1.40 24.06
CA ASN A 58 17.90 -2.37 23.00
C ASN A 58 16.63 -2.69 22.20
N TYR A 59 16.63 -2.47 20.89
CA TYR A 59 15.46 -2.73 20.05
C TYR A 59 15.01 -4.20 20.06
N HIS A 60 15.94 -5.15 20.11
CA HIS A 60 15.66 -6.59 20.12
C HIS A 60 15.27 -7.13 21.50
N ASP A 61 15.51 -6.36 22.57
CA ASP A 61 15.11 -6.67 23.95
C ASP A 61 14.73 -5.38 24.71
N PRO A 62 13.61 -4.72 24.34
CA PRO A 62 13.28 -3.41 24.84
C PRO A 62 12.80 -3.45 26.28
N LYS A 63 13.40 -2.61 27.14
CA LYS A 63 13.16 -2.54 28.59
C LYS A 63 12.77 -1.16 29.08
N SER A 64 13.02 -0.10 28.29
CA SER A 64 12.83 1.29 28.70
C SER A 64 12.09 2.12 27.63
N ILE A 65 12.76 3.04 26.94
CA ILE A 65 12.14 4.05 26.05
C ILE A 65 11.43 3.43 24.86
N ILE A 66 11.97 2.36 24.26
CA ILE A 66 11.34 1.66 23.14
C ILE A 66 10.11 0.91 23.66
N LYS A 67 10.24 0.22 24.80
CA LYS A 67 9.12 -0.49 25.43
C LYS A 67 7.96 0.44 25.75
N GLU A 68 8.24 1.63 26.28
CA GLU A 68 7.21 2.63 26.57
C GLU A 68 6.56 3.20 25.31
N GLY A 69 7.34 3.50 24.26
CA GLY A 69 6.80 3.92 22.96
C GLY A 69 5.87 2.87 22.35
N GLN A 70 6.30 1.60 22.38
CA GLN A 70 5.50 0.45 21.94
C GLN A 70 4.25 0.22 22.78
N ARG A 71 4.31 0.43 24.11
CA ARG A 71 3.14 0.38 25.00
C ARG A 71 2.11 1.44 24.64
N ARG A 72 2.54 2.68 24.39
CA ARG A 72 1.63 3.75 23.94
C ARG A 72 1.09 3.50 22.54
N LEU A 73 1.87 2.85 21.68
CA LEU A 73 1.42 2.45 20.34
C LEU A 73 0.31 1.41 20.43
N LYS A 74 0.50 0.41 21.31
CA LYS A 74 -0.53 -0.59 21.65
C LYS A 74 -1.84 0.07 22.07
N GLU A 75 -1.77 1.05 22.99
CA GLU A 75 -2.94 1.77 23.48
C GLU A 75 -3.70 2.53 22.38
N LEU A 76 -2.97 3.19 21.48
CA LEU A 76 -3.56 3.97 20.39
C LEU A 76 -4.39 3.09 19.44
N TYR A 77 -3.86 1.93 19.05
CA TYR A 77 -4.52 1.04 18.08
C TYR A 77 -5.40 -0.03 18.73
N GLY A 78 -5.33 -0.22 20.04
CA GLY A 78 -6.10 -1.24 20.76
C GLY A 78 -5.64 -2.67 20.44
N SER A 79 -4.34 -2.87 20.19
CA SER A 79 -3.74 -4.19 20.00
C SER A 79 -3.33 -4.82 21.33
N GLU A 80 -2.85 -6.07 21.34
CA GLU A 80 -2.22 -6.67 22.52
C GLU A 80 -0.73 -6.34 22.62
N GLU A 81 0.02 -6.38 21.53
CA GLU A 81 1.36 -5.78 21.48
C GLU A 81 1.53 -5.02 20.17
N SER A 82 2.45 -4.06 20.18
CA SER A 82 2.81 -3.27 19.02
C SER A 82 4.30 -3.09 18.95
N TYR A 83 4.85 -3.10 17.73
CA TYR A 83 6.28 -3.02 17.47
C TYR A 83 6.57 -1.93 16.46
N PHE A 84 7.66 -1.19 16.70
CA PHE A 84 8.24 -0.32 15.69
C PHE A 84 9.00 -1.15 14.67
N LEU A 85 8.86 -0.85 13.37
CA LEU A 85 9.56 -1.54 12.28
C LEU A 85 10.45 -0.54 11.54
N VAL A 86 11.76 -0.77 11.59
CA VAL A 86 12.78 0.10 10.94
C VAL A 86 13.17 -0.39 9.54
N ASN A 87 12.61 -1.49 9.06
CA ASN A 87 12.80 -2.07 7.73
C ASN A 87 11.50 -2.04 6.89
N GLY A 88 10.60 -1.11 7.22
CA GLY A 88 9.32 -0.87 6.54
C GLY A 88 8.29 -1.98 6.76
N SER A 89 7.12 -1.82 6.14
CA SER A 89 6.05 -2.82 6.21
C SER A 89 6.44 -4.16 5.57
N THR A 90 7.45 -4.18 4.71
CA THR A 90 8.01 -5.42 4.13
C THR A 90 8.46 -6.39 5.23
N SER A 91 9.20 -5.92 6.24
CA SER A 91 9.64 -6.81 7.34
C SER A 91 8.45 -7.26 8.17
N GLY A 92 7.52 -6.36 8.50
CA GLY A 92 6.29 -6.70 9.23
C GLY A 92 5.46 -7.78 8.51
N ASN A 93 5.32 -7.66 7.19
CA ASN A 93 4.61 -8.63 6.35
C ASN A 93 5.25 -10.02 6.38
N LEU A 94 6.58 -10.09 6.35
CA LEU A 94 7.33 -11.33 6.55
C LEU A 94 7.11 -11.90 7.95
N VAL A 95 7.20 -11.06 9.00
CA VAL A 95 6.95 -11.47 10.39
C VAL A 95 5.56 -12.08 10.53
N MET A 96 4.50 -11.37 10.07
CA MET A 96 3.12 -11.86 10.14
C MET A 96 2.99 -13.27 9.56
N ILE A 97 3.48 -13.48 8.33
CA ILE A 97 3.33 -14.76 7.62
C ILE A 97 4.15 -15.87 8.29
N PHE A 98 5.40 -15.61 8.65
CA PHE A 98 6.27 -16.62 9.24
C PHE A 98 5.89 -16.99 10.67
N SER A 99 5.35 -16.05 11.45
CA SER A 99 4.86 -16.33 12.80
C SER A 99 3.52 -17.07 12.80
N SER A 100 2.68 -16.87 11.78
CA SER A 100 1.33 -17.43 11.75
C SER A 100 1.21 -18.77 11.04
N PHE A 101 2.09 -19.10 10.08
CA PHE A 101 1.95 -20.28 9.22
C PHE A 101 3.22 -21.14 9.16
N ASN A 102 3.04 -22.42 8.86
CA ASN A 102 4.09 -23.41 8.60
C ASN A 102 4.25 -23.69 7.11
N GLU A 103 5.40 -24.27 6.75
CA GLU A 103 5.64 -24.75 5.39
C GLU A 103 4.51 -25.68 4.93
N GLY A 104 4.00 -25.45 3.72
CA GLY A 104 2.92 -26.23 3.13
C GLY A 104 1.51 -25.83 3.57
N ASP A 105 1.33 -24.92 4.54
CA ASP A 105 0.01 -24.45 4.95
C ASP A 105 -0.73 -23.77 3.78
N LYS A 106 -2.03 -24.02 3.71
CA LYS A 106 -2.94 -23.42 2.73
C LYS A 106 -3.52 -22.13 3.27
N ILE A 107 -3.38 -21.04 2.51
CA ILE A 107 -3.85 -19.71 2.91
C ILE A 107 -4.60 -19.05 1.77
N ILE A 108 -5.56 -18.20 2.13
CA ILE A 108 -6.25 -17.32 1.20
C ILE A 108 -5.44 -16.03 1.06
N VAL A 109 -5.31 -15.49 -0.15
CA VAL A 109 -4.52 -14.29 -0.43
C VAL A 109 -5.31 -13.37 -1.35
N GLU A 110 -5.47 -12.10 -0.96
CA GLU A 110 -6.00 -11.09 -1.86
C GLU A 110 -5.04 -10.88 -3.05
N ARG A 111 -5.59 -10.78 -4.26
CA ARG A 111 -4.77 -10.61 -5.48
C ARG A 111 -3.97 -9.30 -5.50
N ASN A 112 -4.48 -8.26 -4.86
CA ASN A 112 -3.85 -6.93 -4.79
C ASN A 112 -2.84 -6.76 -3.66
N CYS A 113 -2.45 -7.85 -2.98
CA CYS A 113 -1.42 -7.77 -1.96
C CYS A 113 -0.10 -7.20 -2.52
N HIS A 114 0.67 -6.56 -1.64
CA HIS A 114 1.98 -6.05 -2.00
C HIS A 114 2.96 -7.20 -2.28
N LYS A 115 3.95 -6.97 -3.17
CA LYS A 115 4.99 -7.96 -3.52
C LYS A 115 5.65 -8.66 -2.32
N SER A 116 5.76 -8.00 -1.18
CA SER A 116 6.33 -8.59 0.04
C SER A 116 5.52 -9.75 0.60
N ILE A 117 4.19 -9.72 0.48
CA ILE A 117 3.31 -10.82 0.90
C ILE A 117 3.60 -12.06 0.04
N PHE A 118 3.70 -11.86 -1.27
CA PHE A 118 4.03 -12.94 -2.19
C PHE A 118 5.45 -13.48 -1.98
N ASN A 119 6.43 -12.61 -1.72
CA ASN A 119 7.78 -13.05 -1.36
C ASN A 119 7.76 -13.92 -0.09
N ALA A 120 6.99 -13.52 0.94
CA ALA A 120 6.84 -14.32 2.15
C ALA A 120 6.17 -15.68 1.88
N ILE A 121 5.15 -15.73 1.02
CA ILE A 121 4.49 -16.97 0.58
C ILE A 121 5.48 -17.91 -0.11
N ILE A 122 6.31 -17.38 -1.01
CA ILE A 122 7.34 -18.15 -1.72
C ILE A 122 8.38 -18.69 -0.73
N LEU A 123 8.93 -17.83 0.13
CA LEU A 123 9.98 -18.19 1.09
C LEU A 123 9.48 -19.19 2.14
N ARG A 124 8.22 -19.06 2.56
CA ARG A 124 7.57 -19.97 3.51
C ARG A 124 6.95 -21.19 2.82
N LYS A 125 7.03 -21.27 1.48
CA LYS A 125 6.47 -22.34 0.63
C LYS A 125 5.00 -22.66 0.97
N LEU A 126 4.21 -21.61 1.11
CA LEU A 126 2.77 -21.73 1.37
C LEU A 126 2.02 -22.12 0.10
N GLN A 127 0.78 -22.59 0.27
CA GLN A 127 -0.14 -22.91 -0.81
C GLN A 127 -1.21 -21.80 -0.90
N PRO A 128 -1.01 -20.76 -1.74
CA PRO A 128 -1.96 -19.66 -1.83
C PRO A 128 -3.20 -20.04 -2.65
N ILE A 129 -4.37 -19.61 -2.17
CA ILE A 129 -5.63 -19.54 -2.91
C ILE A 129 -5.96 -18.07 -3.11
N TYR A 130 -5.93 -17.60 -4.37
CA TYR A 130 -6.19 -16.20 -4.67
C TYR A 130 -7.68 -15.87 -4.70
N ILE A 131 -8.08 -14.77 -4.07
CA ILE A 131 -9.44 -14.24 -4.15
C ILE A 131 -9.56 -13.32 -5.37
N LYS A 132 -10.76 -13.30 -5.96
CA LYS A 132 -11.10 -12.38 -7.05
C LYS A 132 -11.32 -11.00 -6.48
N ASN A 133 -11.09 -9.97 -7.28
CA ASN A 133 -11.48 -8.61 -6.94
C ASN A 133 -12.78 -8.24 -7.64
N LEU A 134 -13.57 -7.42 -6.97
CA LEU A 134 -14.61 -6.61 -7.58
C LEU A 134 -13.95 -5.41 -8.29
N TYR A 135 -14.59 -4.95 -9.36
CA TYR A 135 -14.14 -3.81 -10.15
C TYR A 135 -15.27 -2.81 -10.27
N SER A 136 -14.97 -1.51 -10.15
CA SER A 136 -15.94 -0.48 -10.49
C SER A 136 -16.05 -0.39 -12.01
N SER A 137 -17.28 -0.48 -12.51
CA SER A 137 -17.58 -0.22 -13.92
C SER A 137 -17.53 1.27 -14.27
N ILE A 138 -17.65 2.14 -13.27
CA ILE A 138 -17.58 3.60 -13.41
C ILE A 138 -16.12 4.04 -13.51
N TYR A 139 -15.27 3.55 -12.60
CA TYR A 139 -13.89 4.03 -12.46
C TYR A 139 -12.84 3.10 -13.08
N ASN A 140 -13.26 1.96 -13.62
CA ASN A 140 -12.41 0.94 -14.24
C ASN A 140 -11.17 0.57 -13.40
N ALA A 141 -11.40 0.28 -12.13
CA ALA A 141 -10.36 -0.01 -11.15
C ALA A 141 -10.83 -1.06 -10.13
N PRO A 142 -9.90 -1.85 -9.53
CA PRO A 142 -10.24 -2.81 -8.50
C PRO A 142 -10.65 -2.09 -7.21
N ILE A 143 -11.75 -2.52 -6.60
CA ILE A 143 -12.35 -1.83 -5.45
C ILE A 143 -12.21 -2.58 -4.13
N SER A 144 -12.41 -3.91 -4.13
CA SER A 144 -12.44 -4.75 -2.94
C SER A 144 -12.38 -6.22 -3.36
N ILE A 145 -12.19 -7.12 -2.40
CA ILE A 145 -12.33 -8.56 -2.65
C ILE A 145 -13.78 -8.92 -2.99
N ASP A 146 -13.94 -9.97 -3.79
CA ASP A 146 -15.22 -10.62 -4.06
C ASP A 146 -15.62 -11.50 -2.88
N MET A 147 -16.54 -10.98 -2.06
CA MET A 147 -17.05 -11.65 -0.86
C MET A 147 -17.79 -12.95 -1.18
N GLU A 148 -18.49 -13.06 -2.31
CA GLU A 148 -19.16 -14.32 -2.70
C GLU A 148 -18.14 -15.40 -3.03
N HIS A 149 -17.06 -15.03 -3.72
CA HIS A 149 -15.97 -15.94 -4.00
C HIS A 149 -15.24 -16.35 -2.71
N PHE A 150 -15.01 -15.41 -1.79
CA PHE A 150 -14.43 -15.69 -0.47
C PHE A 150 -15.28 -16.72 0.30
N LEU A 151 -16.60 -16.53 0.39
CA LEU A 151 -17.50 -17.46 1.08
C LEU A 151 -17.43 -18.87 0.47
N LYS A 152 -17.44 -18.98 -0.87
CA LYS A 152 -17.28 -20.26 -1.57
C LYS A 152 -15.92 -20.93 -1.28
N ILE A 153 -14.85 -20.16 -1.15
CA ILE A 153 -13.52 -20.71 -0.83
C ILE A 153 -13.53 -21.35 0.56
N ILE A 154 -14.02 -20.63 1.58
CA ILE A 154 -14.03 -21.12 2.97
C ILE A 154 -15.04 -22.25 3.20
N GLU A 155 -16.09 -22.35 2.39
CA GLU A 155 -17.04 -23.47 2.41
C GLU A 155 -16.44 -24.74 1.82
N ASN A 156 -15.71 -24.64 0.71
CA ASN A 156 -15.16 -25.79 -0.02
C ASN A 156 -13.81 -26.26 0.51
N ASN A 157 -13.19 -25.56 1.45
CA ASN A 157 -11.87 -25.91 2.00
C ASN A 157 -11.89 -25.83 3.53
N ASN A 158 -11.71 -26.97 4.19
CA ASN A 158 -11.70 -27.07 5.65
C ASN A 158 -10.27 -27.01 6.26
N ASP A 159 -9.24 -26.95 5.42
CA ASP A 159 -7.82 -26.99 5.81
C ASP A 159 -7.12 -25.62 5.70
N ILE A 160 -7.87 -24.55 5.41
CA ILE A 160 -7.34 -23.18 5.33
C ILE A 160 -6.90 -22.71 6.72
N LYS A 161 -5.66 -22.18 6.81
CA LYS A 161 -5.08 -21.69 8.07
C LYS A 161 -5.26 -20.19 8.29
N GLY A 162 -5.39 -19.43 7.21
CA GLY A 162 -5.53 -18.00 7.31
C GLY A 162 -5.84 -17.32 5.99
N ILE A 163 -6.11 -16.04 6.08
CA ILE A 163 -6.31 -15.11 4.98
C ILE A 163 -5.40 -13.90 5.16
N VAL A 164 -4.82 -13.43 4.05
CA VAL A 164 -4.01 -12.22 4.00
C VAL A 164 -4.71 -11.20 3.09
N LEU A 165 -4.98 -10.01 3.64
CA LEU A 165 -5.72 -8.94 2.98
C LEU A 165 -4.95 -7.63 2.98
N THR A 166 -5.25 -6.77 2.02
CA THR A 166 -4.79 -5.39 1.92
C THR A 166 -5.93 -4.47 2.32
N TYR A 167 -5.72 -3.62 3.32
CA TYR A 167 -6.76 -2.77 3.89
C TYR A 167 -6.19 -1.43 4.31
N PRO A 168 -6.45 -0.31 3.62
CA PRO A 168 -7.23 -0.22 2.40
C PRO A 168 -6.41 -0.71 1.20
N ASN A 169 -7.05 -0.92 0.06
CA ASN A 169 -6.35 -1.03 -1.21
C ASN A 169 -5.62 0.28 -1.56
N TYR A 170 -4.88 0.31 -2.67
CA TYR A 170 -4.09 1.49 -3.04
C TYR A 170 -4.92 2.76 -3.28
N TYR A 171 -6.17 2.58 -3.72
CA TYR A 171 -7.15 3.65 -3.94
C TYR A 171 -7.77 4.14 -2.61
N GLY A 172 -7.40 3.58 -1.46
CA GLY A 172 -7.99 3.98 -0.19
C GLY A 172 -9.36 3.37 0.07
N LEU A 173 -9.79 2.34 -0.68
CA LEU A 173 -11.01 1.59 -0.36
C LEU A 173 -10.70 0.47 0.63
N ALA A 174 -11.46 0.47 1.72
CA ALA A 174 -11.48 -0.54 2.76
C ALA A 174 -12.61 -1.54 2.48
N CYS A 175 -12.27 -2.82 2.37
CA CYS A 175 -13.25 -3.90 2.28
C CYS A 175 -14.08 -4.00 3.57
N ASP A 176 -15.16 -4.78 3.55
CA ASP A 176 -15.95 -5.10 4.75
C ASP A 176 -15.20 -6.10 5.66
N LEU A 177 -14.13 -5.61 6.28
CA LEU A 177 -13.22 -6.42 7.09
C LEU A 177 -13.92 -7.00 8.33
N ALA A 178 -14.92 -6.31 8.89
CA ALA A 178 -15.69 -6.81 10.03
C ALA A 178 -16.42 -8.11 9.68
N SER A 179 -17.15 -8.12 8.56
CA SER A 179 -17.84 -9.33 8.08
C SER A 179 -16.87 -10.45 7.74
N ILE A 180 -15.70 -10.13 7.16
CA ILE A 180 -14.66 -11.14 6.87
C ILE A 180 -14.12 -11.76 8.15
N VAL A 181 -13.80 -10.95 9.16
CA VAL A 181 -13.29 -11.42 10.45
C VAL A 181 -14.31 -12.32 11.14
N GLU A 182 -15.60 -11.96 11.12
CA GLU A 182 -16.68 -12.77 11.68
C GLU A 182 -16.73 -14.16 11.03
N LYS A 183 -16.73 -14.22 9.69
CA LYS A 183 -16.75 -15.48 8.94
C LYS A 183 -15.49 -16.31 9.12
N CYS A 184 -14.33 -15.67 9.22
CA CYS A 184 -13.08 -16.37 9.50
C CYS A 184 -13.06 -16.98 10.92
N LYS A 185 -13.63 -16.26 11.90
CA LYS A 185 -13.73 -16.73 13.29
C LYS A 185 -14.56 -18.01 13.42
N GLU A 186 -15.66 -18.13 12.68
CA GLU A 186 -16.50 -19.34 12.63
C GLU A 186 -15.72 -20.60 12.22
N LYS A 187 -14.65 -20.44 11.44
CA LYS A 187 -13.82 -21.52 10.88
C LYS A 187 -12.39 -21.57 11.43
N ALA A 188 -12.09 -20.80 12.47
CA ALA A 188 -10.74 -20.68 13.04
C ALA A 188 -9.65 -20.29 11.99
N ILE A 189 -10.02 -19.46 11.01
CA ILE A 189 -9.13 -18.93 9.99
C ILE A 189 -8.49 -17.64 10.55
N LYS A 190 -7.15 -17.56 10.57
CA LYS A 190 -6.45 -16.34 10.97
C LYS A 190 -6.62 -15.23 9.94
N VAL A 191 -6.76 -13.98 10.38
CA VAL A 191 -6.88 -12.81 9.51
C VAL A 191 -5.66 -11.91 9.70
N LEU A 192 -4.79 -11.85 8.69
CA LEU A 192 -3.61 -11.00 8.67
C LEU A 192 -3.83 -9.86 7.68
N VAL A 193 -3.50 -8.63 8.08
CA VAL A 193 -3.86 -7.44 7.32
C VAL A 193 -2.64 -6.57 7.01
N ASP A 194 -2.31 -6.43 5.74
CA ASP A 194 -1.43 -5.38 5.25
C ASP A 194 -2.22 -4.06 5.17
N CYS A 195 -2.07 -3.25 6.21
CA CYS A 195 -2.67 -1.93 6.35
C CYS A 195 -1.65 -0.81 6.10
N ALA A 196 -0.72 -1.01 5.16
CA ALA A 196 0.34 -0.06 4.87
C ALA A 196 -0.19 1.37 4.61
N HIS A 197 -1.31 1.52 3.91
CA HIS A 197 -1.89 2.82 3.55
C HIS A 197 -2.91 3.37 4.56
N GLY A 198 -3.15 2.66 5.67
CA GLY A 198 -4.20 2.95 6.64
C GLY A 198 -3.70 3.30 8.04
N ALA A 199 -2.45 3.75 8.19
CA ALA A 199 -1.88 4.04 9.52
C ALA A 199 -2.65 5.12 10.31
N HIS A 200 -3.45 5.96 9.65
CA HIS A 200 -4.29 6.99 10.26
C HIS A 200 -5.73 6.53 10.58
N PHE A 201 -6.07 5.27 10.26
CA PHE A 201 -7.42 4.75 10.44
C PHE A 201 -7.81 4.63 11.92
N GLY A 202 -9.12 4.75 12.18
CA GLY A 202 -9.69 4.71 13.53
C GLY A 202 -9.55 6.00 14.35
N ILE A 203 -8.87 7.04 13.85
CA ILE A 203 -8.74 8.33 14.58
C ILE A 203 -9.98 9.23 14.43
N SER A 204 -10.73 9.08 13.34
CA SER A 204 -12.00 9.78 13.09
C SER A 204 -13.02 8.79 12.50
N LYS A 205 -14.30 9.01 12.79
CA LYS A 205 -15.42 8.23 12.23
C LYS A 205 -15.60 8.43 10.72
N LYS A 206 -15.00 9.48 10.15
CA LYS A 206 -14.99 9.75 8.70
C LYS A 206 -13.98 8.87 7.94
N LEU A 207 -13.06 8.24 8.64
CA LEU A 207 -12.08 7.32 8.06
C LEU A 207 -12.53 5.88 8.31
N PRO A 208 -12.02 4.90 7.54
CA PRO A 208 -12.16 3.51 7.88
C PRO A 208 -11.62 3.22 9.30
N GLU A 209 -12.16 2.19 9.94
CA GLU A 209 -11.70 1.76 11.25
C GLU A 209 -10.39 0.98 11.13
N ASN A 210 -9.54 1.00 12.16
CA ASN A 210 -8.30 0.25 12.15
C ASN A 210 -8.54 -1.27 12.27
N PRO A 211 -7.75 -2.12 11.59
CA PRO A 211 -7.94 -3.57 11.58
C PRO A 211 -7.95 -4.26 12.95
N MET A 212 -7.18 -3.77 13.91
CA MET A 212 -7.06 -4.42 15.22
C MET A 212 -8.38 -4.34 15.99
N LYS A 213 -9.06 -3.19 15.97
CA LYS A 213 -10.41 -3.04 16.55
C LYS A 213 -11.48 -3.84 15.83
N LEU A 214 -11.24 -4.20 14.57
CA LEU A 214 -12.13 -5.05 13.77
C LEU A 214 -11.88 -6.55 14.00
N GLY A 215 -10.90 -6.92 14.82
CA GLY A 215 -10.59 -8.29 15.19
C GLY A 215 -9.60 -9.00 14.26
N ALA A 216 -8.80 -8.25 13.49
CA ALA A 216 -7.65 -8.83 12.82
C ALA A 216 -6.67 -9.45 13.84
N HIS A 217 -6.05 -10.57 13.47
CA HIS A 217 -5.08 -11.24 14.33
C HIS A 217 -3.74 -10.48 14.34
N MET A 218 -3.37 -9.95 13.18
CA MET A 218 -2.21 -9.06 13.04
C MET A 218 -2.48 -8.02 11.97
N ALA A 219 -1.87 -6.85 12.14
CA ALA A 219 -1.87 -5.81 11.12
C ALA A 219 -0.52 -5.10 11.02
N VAL A 220 -0.11 -4.80 9.80
CA VAL A 220 1.08 -4.00 9.53
C VAL A 220 0.67 -2.65 8.94
N MET A 221 1.27 -1.55 9.40
CA MET A 221 0.92 -0.20 8.94
C MET A 221 2.17 0.59 8.60
N SER A 222 2.27 1.20 7.42
CA SER A 222 3.41 2.06 7.10
C SER A 222 3.18 3.45 7.69
N ALA A 223 3.91 3.78 8.74
CA ALA A 223 3.81 5.09 9.37
C ALA A 223 4.15 6.20 8.36
N HIS A 224 5.24 6.06 7.62
CA HIS A 224 5.71 7.06 6.67
C HIS A 224 4.76 7.36 5.51
N LYS A 225 3.81 6.49 5.18
CA LYS A 225 2.91 6.70 4.04
C LYS A 225 1.89 7.80 4.31
N THR A 226 1.26 7.77 5.50
CA THR A 226 0.17 8.69 5.83
C THR A 226 0.37 9.48 7.12
N LEU A 227 1.40 9.17 7.92
CA LEU A 227 1.71 9.84 9.19
C LEU A 227 3.03 10.63 9.08
N PRO A 228 3.34 11.51 10.06
CA PRO A 228 4.56 12.31 10.01
C PRO A 228 5.77 11.52 10.50
N SER A 229 6.17 10.50 9.74
CA SER A 229 7.31 9.62 10.03
C SER A 229 8.19 9.47 8.78
N LEU A 230 9.48 9.17 8.96
CA LEU A 230 10.45 9.09 7.87
C LEU A 230 10.24 7.84 7.02
N THR A 231 10.51 7.91 5.71
CA THR A 231 10.49 6.74 4.80
C THR A 231 11.21 5.54 5.42
N GLN A 232 10.69 4.32 5.19
CA GLN A 232 11.14 3.04 5.78
C GLN A 232 10.56 2.72 7.17
N THR A 233 9.74 3.59 7.77
CA THR A 233 9.11 3.27 9.06
C THR A 233 7.73 2.61 8.93
N ALA A 234 7.45 1.66 9.82
CA ALA A 234 6.16 0.98 9.91
C ALA A 234 5.87 0.46 11.34
N TYR A 235 4.65 0.01 11.57
CA TYR A 235 4.19 -0.64 12.79
C TYR A 235 3.74 -2.06 12.49
N LEU A 236 3.98 -2.96 13.44
CA LEU A 236 3.32 -4.26 13.52
C LEU A 236 2.45 -4.27 14.78
N HIS A 237 1.21 -4.72 14.65
CA HIS A 237 0.26 -4.88 15.73
C HIS A 237 -0.18 -6.35 15.80
N ILE A 238 -0.28 -6.89 17.02
CA ILE A 238 -0.69 -8.29 17.25
C ILE A 238 -1.84 -8.37 18.23
N ALA A 239 -2.76 -9.30 18.01
CA ALA A 239 -3.88 -9.61 18.89
C ALA A 239 -3.45 -10.53 20.05
N GLU A 240 -4.33 -10.69 21.04
CA GLU A 240 -4.01 -11.38 22.29
C GLU A 240 -3.61 -12.85 22.13
N ASN A 241 -4.29 -13.56 21.22
CA ASN A 241 -4.14 -15.01 21.04
C ASN A 241 -3.00 -15.41 20.10
N GLU A 242 -2.14 -14.47 19.68
CA GLU A 242 -1.01 -14.78 18.80
C GLU A 242 0.23 -15.23 19.58
N ASP A 243 1.07 -16.02 18.91
CA ASP A 243 2.32 -16.58 19.46
C ASP A 243 3.41 -15.50 19.52
N LYS A 244 3.44 -14.76 20.63
CA LYS A 244 4.35 -13.62 20.86
C LYS A 244 5.83 -14.00 20.74
N ASP A 245 6.20 -15.21 21.14
CA ASP A 245 7.59 -15.67 21.10
C ASP A 245 8.04 -15.91 19.65
N LYS A 246 7.19 -16.52 18.81
CA LYS A 246 7.46 -16.62 17.37
C LYS A 246 7.53 -15.25 16.70
N VAL A 247 6.65 -14.33 17.08
CA VAL A 247 6.67 -12.96 16.56
C VAL A 247 8.00 -12.30 16.86
N ARG A 248 8.47 -12.35 18.11
CA ARG A 248 9.76 -11.77 18.51
C ARG A 248 10.94 -12.40 17.79
N PHE A 249 10.93 -13.73 17.63
CA PHE A 249 11.96 -14.43 16.88
C PHE A 249 12.05 -13.93 15.43
N TYR A 250 10.93 -13.86 14.72
CA TYR A 250 10.93 -13.40 13.33
C TYR A 250 11.13 -11.89 13.20
N LEU A 251 10.69 -11.10 14.18
CA LEU A 251 10.97 -9.67 14.23
C LEU A 251 12.47 -9.42 14.30
N SER A 252 13.18 -10.15 15.17
CA SER A 252 14.64 -10.08 15.25
C SER A 252 15.31 -10.58 13.98
N THR A 253 14.78 -11.65 13.36
CA THR A 253 15.32 -12.24 12.13
C THR A 253 15.20 -11.32 10.91
N PHE A 254 14.09 -10.58 10.78
CA PHE A 254 13.80 -9.76 9.59
C PHE A 254 14.08 -8.27 9.80
N SER A 255 14.67 -7.89 10.93
CA SER A 255 15.07 -6.51 11.23
C SER A 255 16.59 -6.36 11.26
N SER A 256 17.07 -5.13 11.11
CA SER A 256 18.49 -4.82 11.29
C SER A 256 18.97 -5.15 12.70
N THR A 257 20.18 -5.69 12.83
CA THR A 257 20.90 -5.80 14.12
C THR A 257 21.41 -4.45 14.62
N SER A 258 21.33 -3.41 13.79
CA SER A 258 21.64 -2.01 14.11
C SER A 258 20.48 -1.13 13.64
N PRO A 259 19.39 -1.07 14.42
CA PRO A 259 18.19 -0.31 14.09
C PRO A 259 18.41 1.19 14.30
N SER A 260 17.83 2.01 13.42
CA SER A 260 17.96 3.46 13.55
C SER A 260 17.04 4.02 14.64
N TYR A 261 17.64 4.66 15.65
CA TYR A 261 16.89 5.38 16.69
C TYR A 261 16.14 6.58 16.12
N ILE A 262 16.63 7.20 15.05
CA ILE A 262 15.94 8.27 14.35
C ILE A 262 14.62 7.78 13.74
N PHE A 263 14.62 6.57 13.17
CA PHE A 263 13.39 5.94 12.67
C PHE A 263 12.41 5.68 13.81
N MET A 264 12.87 5.12 14.93
CA MET A 264 12.04 4.89 16.13
C MET A 264 11.50 6.18 16.73
N ALA A 265 12.31 7.23 16.84
CA ALA A 265 11.90 8.53 17.34
C ALA A 265 10.86 9.19 16.41
N SER A 266 11.03 9.10 15.09
CA SER A 266 10.04 9.62 14.13
C SER A 266 8.72 8.84 14.17
N MET A 267 8.77 7.54 14.44
CA MET A 267 7.59 6.70 14.66
C MET A 267 6.88 7.07 15.97
N ASP A 268 7.63 7.20 17.05
CA ASP A 268 7.05 7.60 18.34
C ASP A 268 6.42 9.00 18.28
N TYR A 269 7.06 9.93 17.55
CA TYR A 269 6.49 11.22 17.22
C TYR A 269 5.20 11.10 16.41
N ALA A 270 5.18 10.28 15.36
CA ALA A 270 3.99 10.08 14.53
C ALA A 270 2.81 9.51 15.34
N ARG A 271 3.07 8.54 16.22
CA ARG A 271 2.08 8.02 17.18
C ARG A 271 1.58 9.13 18.12
N PHE A 272 2.49 9.91 18.72
CA PHE A 272 2.13 11.02 19.61
C PHE A 272 1.25 12.04 18.88
N TYR A 273 1.66 12.46 17.68
CA TYR A 273 0.93 13.41 16.86
C TYR A 273 -0.47 12.89 16.53
N LEU A 274 -0.56 11.66 16.03
CA LEU A 274 -1.84 11.06 15.65
C LEU A 274 -2.80 10.99 16.84
N ASN A 275 -2.31 10.54 18.00
CA ASN A 275 -3.13 10.43 19.21
C ASN A 275 -3.63 11.80 19.72
N LYS A 276 -2.79 12.84 19.66
CA LYS A 276 -3.10 14.14 20.29
C LYS A 276 -3.80 15.12 19.35
N TYR A 277 -3.45 15.12 18.07
CA TYR A 277 -3.90 16.12 17.08
C TYR A 277 -4.60 15.49 15.88
N GLY A 278 -4.41 14.19 15.66
CA GLY A 278 -4.79 13.52 14.41
C GLY A 278 -6.27 13.63 14.06
N LYS A 279 -7.19 13.55 15.02
CA LYS A 279 -8.62 13.61 14.74
C LYS A 279 -9.02 14.93 14.04
N GLU A 280 -8.68 16.05 14.65
CA GLU A 280 -9.03 17.38 14.11
C GLU A 280 -8.28 17.65 12.80
N ASP A 281 -6.98 17.38 12.77
CA ASP A 281 -6.14 17.65 11.61
C ASP A 281 -6.55 16.79 10.38
N PHE A 282 -6.91 15.51 10.56
CA PHE A 282 -7.45 14.69 9.45
C PHE A 282 -8.87 15.08 9.05
N GLU A 283 -9.74 15.51 9.97
CA GLU A 283 -11.08 16.00 9.61
C GLU A 283 -11.00 17.29 8.77
N ASN A 284 -10.02 18.16 9.05
CA ASN A 284 -9.71 19.33 8.24
C ASN A 284 -9.12 18.94 6.87
N CYS A 285 -8.21 17.96 6.83
CA CYS A 285 -7.69 17.40 5.57
C CYS A 285 -8.83 16.89 4.68
N ILE A 286 -9.74 16.09 5.23
CA ILE A 286 -10.92 15.55 4.53
C ILE A 286 -11.80 16.68 3.99
N LYS A 287 -12.02 17.74 4.77
CA LYS A 287 -12.79 18.91 4.32
C LYS A 287 -12.16 19.53 3.07
N LEU A 288 -10.84 19.71 3.04
CA LEU A 288 -10.15 20.26 1.87
C LEU A 288 -10.21 19.32 0.67
N VAL A 289 -9.99 18.02 0.87
CA VAL A 289 -10.12 17.00 -0.18
C VAL A 289 -11.51 17.06 -0.81
N GLU A 290 -12.57 17.18 -0.01
CA GLU A 290 -13.94 17.24 -0.49
C GLU A 290 -14.27 18.56 -1.18
N GLU A 291 -13.86 19.69 -0.60
CA GLU A 291 -14.08 21.00 -1.21
C GLU A 291 -13.44 21.10 -2.59
N TYR A 292 -12.18 20.68 -2.72
CA TYR A 292 -11.49 20.69 -4.00
C TYR A 292 -11.97 19.56 -4.91
N GLY A 293 -12.37 18.43 -4.36
CA GLY A 293 -13.03 17.36 -5.10
C GLY A 293 -14.28 17.87 -5.82
N GLU A 294 -15.16 18.60 -5.13
CA GLU A 294 -16.36 19.22 -5.72
C GLU A 294 -16.06 20.28 -6.79
N LYS A 295 -14.92 20.99 -6.66
CA LYS A 295 -14.47 21.94 -7.70
C LYS A 295 -13.96 21.20 -8.94
N ILE A 296 -13.20 20.12 -8.74
CA ILE A 296 -12.63 19.29 -9.81
C ILE A 296 -13.73 18.53 -10.57
N ASP A 297 -14.75 18.03 -9.87
CA ASP A 297 -15.89 17.30 -10.45
C ASP A 297 -16.74 18.14 -11.43
N LYS A 298 -16.52 19.46 -11.48
CA LYS A 298 -17.15 20.41 -12.42
C LYS A 298 -16.28 20.72 -13.63
N LEU A 299 -15.03 20.25 -13.66
CA LEU A 299 -14.12 20.45 -14.78
C LEU A 299 -14.43 19.44 -15.89
N GLU A 300 -14.24 19.85 -17.14
CA GLU A 300 -14.36 18.94 -18.27
C GLU A 300 -13.29 17.83 -18.18
N GLY A 301 -13.67 16.59 -18.51
CA GLY A 301 -12.74 15.45 -18.59
C GLY A 301 -12.32 14.85 -17.24
N PHE A 302 -12.83 15.37 -16.12
CA PHE A 302 -12.49 14.89 -14.79
C PHE A 302 -13.74 14.63 -13.94
N SER A 303 -13.70 13.59 -13.13
CA SER A 303 -14.66 13.34 -12.05
C SER A 303 -13.93 12.81 -10.81
N VAL A 304 -14.55 12.91 -9.64
CA VAL A 304 -13.92 12.47 -8.39
C VAL A 304 -14.64 11.25 -7.85
N TRP A 305 -13.89 10.26 -7.36
CA TRP A 305 -14.49 9.06 -6.78
C TRP A 305 -15.35 9.38 -5.57
N LYS A 306 -16.49 8.68 -5.44
CA LYS A 306 -17.40 8.86 -4.31
C LYS A 306 -17.78 7.50 -3.74
N GLU A 307 -17.73 7.39 -2.41
CA GLU A 307 -18.15 6.18 -1.69
C GLU A 307 -19.57 5.73 -2.07
N LYS A 308 -20.48 6.69 -2.30
CA LYS A 308 -21.86 6.41 -2.71
C LYS A 308 -21.96 5.69 -4.07
N ASP A 309 -21.03 5.94 -5.00
CA ASP A 309 -21.08 5.34 -6.33
C ASP A 309 -20.65 3.88 -6.25
N ILE A 310 -19.60 3.60 -5.46
CA ILE A 310 -19.14 2.24 -5.14
C ILE A 310 -20.22 1.44 -4.42
N ASN A 311 -20.85 2.03 -3.40
CA ASN A 311 -21.91 1.38 -2.63
C ASN A 311 -23.21 1.22 -3.44
N LYS A 312 -23.39 1.98 -4.53
CA LYS A 312 -24.51 1.78 -5.46
C LYS A 312 -24.26 0.60 -6.41
N GLU A 313 -23.02 0.41 -6.87
CA GLU A 313 -22.64 -0.76 -7.67
C GLU A 313 -22.70 -2.07 -6.87
N TYR A 314 -22.38 -2.00 -5.56
CA TYR A 314 -22.27 -3.16 -4.68
C TYR A 314 -22.96 -2.94 -3.32
N PRO A 315 -24.31 -2.77 -3.29
CA PRO A 315 -25.06 -2.37 -2.10
C PRO A 315 -25.07 -3.39 -0.96
N GLN A 316 -24.73 -4.65 -1.25
CA GLN A 316 -24.71 -5.73 -0.28
C GLN A 316 -23.45 -5.74 0.60
N TRP A 317 -22.40 -4.98 0.24
CA TRP A 317 -21.12 -4.98 0.94
C TRP A 317 -20.85 -3.62 1.57
N GLN A 318 -20.47 -3.61 2.85
CA GLN A 318 -20.18 -2.37 3.57
C GLN A 318 -18.75 -1.91 3.35
N MET A 319 -18.46 -1.38 2.16
CA MET A 319 -17.17 -0.78 1.85
C MET A 319 -17.09 0.64 2.38
N LYS A 320 -15.88 1.05 2.78
CA LYS A 320 -15.61 2.43 3.19
C LYS A 320 -14.45 3.02 2.41
N MET A 321 -14.53 4.30 2.10
CA MET A 321 -13.46 5.03 1.44
C MET A 321 -12.66 5.84 2.47
N ASP A 322 -11.35 5.84 2.35
CA ASP A 322 -10.49 6.82 2.98
C ASP A 322 -10.77 8.20 2.36
N ARG A 323 -11.54 9.01 3.08
CA ARG A 323 -11.94 10.36 2.64
C ARG A 323 -10.78 11.36 2.61
N SER A 324 -9.58 10.99 3.07
CA SER A 324 -8.37 11.78 2.87
C SER A 324 -7.65 11.44 1.56
N ARG A 325 -8.08 10.40 0.85
CA ARG A 325 -7.62 10.08 -0.51
C ARG A 325 -8.38 10.94 -1.52
N LEU A 326 -7.66 11.62 -2.40
CA LEU A 326 -8.28 12.29 -3.56
C LEU A 326 -8.01 11.43 -4.79
N LEU A 327 -9.08 10.84 -5.34
CA LEU A 327 -9.03 10.04 -6.55
C LEU A 327 -9.77 10.76 -7.66
N ILE A 328 -9.04 11.10 -8.72
CA ILE A 328 -9.59 11.83 -9.86
C ILE A 328 -9.64 10.88 -11.03
N HIS A 329 -10.85 10.51 -11.43
CA HIS A 329 -11.08 9.77 -12.65
C HIS A 329 -10.95 10.72 -13.86
N VAL A 330 -10.24 10.25 -14.87
CA VAL A 330 -10.00 10.92 -16.15
C VAL A 330 -10.89 10.22 -17.18
N ASP A 331 -11.68 11.00 -17.89
CA ASP A 331 -12.55 10.49 -18.95
C ASP A 331 -11.76 9.67 -19.99
N GLU A 332 -12.36 8.57 -20.47
CA GLU A 332 -11.76 7.64 -21.44
C GLU A 332 -11.45 8.27 -22.82
N SER A 333 -11.75 9.54 -23.02
CA SER A 333 -11.25 10.28 -24.18
C SER A 333 -9.78 10.71 -24.02
N TYR A 334 -9.22 10.64 -22.81
CA TYR A 334 -7.93 11.25 -22.46
C TYR A 334 -6.94 10.29 -21.81
N ASN A 335 -5.66 10.49 -22.07
CA ASN A 335 -4.58 9.70 -21.53
C ASN A 335 -4.13 10.26 -20.16
N ALA A 336 -4.45 9.54 -19.09
CA ALA A 336 -4.11 9.96 -17.72
C ALA A 336 -2.60 10.01 -17.45
N TYR A 337 -1.77 9.24 -18.15
CA TYR A 337 -0.30 9.28 -18.01
C TYR A 337 0.26 10.62 -18.52
N LEU A 338 -0.23 11.10 -19.67
CA LEU A 338 0.18 12.42 -20.19
C LEU A 338 -0.28 13.56 -19.28
N ILE A 339 -1.46 13.44 -18.68
CA ILE A 339 -1.98 14.41 -17.71
C ILE A 339 -1.13 14.40 -16.43
N LEU A 340 -0.70 13.23 -15.95
CA LEU A 340 0.20 13.09 -14.81
C LEU A 340 1.53 13.83 -15.06
N ASP A 341 2.15 13.63 -16.22
CA ASP A 341 3.40 14.31 -16.60
C ASP A 341 3.21 15.83 -16.70
N TYR A 342 2.07 16.27 -17.24
CA TYR A 342 1.71 17.69 -17.31
C TYR A 342 1.54 18.31 -15.91
N LEU A 343 0.85 17.62 -14.99
CA LEU A 343 0.69 18.08 -13.61
C LEU A 343 2.04 18.18 -12.89
N ARG A 344 2.95 17.23 -13.14
CA ARG A 344 4.32 17.30 -12.61
C ARG A 344 5.05 18.53 -13.13
N ALA A 345 4.95 18.83 -14.43
CA ALA A 345 5.51 20.06 -15.01
C ALA A 345 4.87 21.36 -14.47
N LYS A 346 3.65 21.28 -13.91
CA LYS A 346 2.97 22.37 -13.20
C LYS A 346 3.28 22.43 -11.71
N GLY A 347 4.23 21.62 -11.23
CA GLY A 347 4.64 21.61 -9.84
C GLY A 347 3.69 20.84 -8.93
N VAL A 348 3.00 19.82 -9.44
CA VAL A 348 2.09 18.95 -8.66
C VAL A 348 2.57 17.51 -8.76
N GLN A 349 2.93 16.90 -7.62
CA GLN A 349 3.32 15.50 -7.57
C GLN A 349 2.13 14.65 -7.11
N CYS A 350 1.42 14.02 -8.03
CA CYS A 350 0.48 12.95 -7.69
C CYS A 350 1.24 11.69 -7.24
N GLU A 351 0.55 10.74 -6.61
CA GLU A 351 1.17 9.47 -6.23
C GLU A 351 1.41 8.58 -7.46
N MET A 352 0.37 8.36 -8.26
CA MET A 352 0.45 7.53 -9.48
C MET A 352 -0.77 7.73 -10.38
N THR A 353 -0.77 7.03 -11.52
CA THR A 353 -1.98 6.74 -12.30
C THR A 353 -2.01 5.30 -12.79
N ASP A 354 -3.22 4.74 -12.91
CA ASP A 354 -3.50 3.43 -13.50
C ASP A 354 -3.96 3.52 -14.98
N GLY A 355 -3.83 4.71 -15.57
CA GLY A 355 -4.26 5.03 -16.93
C GLY A 355 -5.67 5.59 -17.04
N HIS A 356 -6.45 5.57 -15.95
CA HIS A 356 -7.82 6.10 -15.86
C HIS A 356 -8.03 7.00 -14.65
N ASN A 357 -7.24 6.81 -13.60
CA ASN A 357 -7.40 7.47 -12.33
C ASN A 357 -6.07 8.07 -11.91
N LEU A 358 -6.07 9.35 -11.54
CA LEU A 358 -4.98 9.97 -10.81
C LEU A 358 -5.19 9.71 -9.32
N VAL A 359 -4.19 9.12 -8.67
CA VAL A 359 -4.22 8.84 -7.24
C VAL A 359 -3.41 9.89 -6.50
N LEU A 360 -4.05 10.57 -5.55
CA LEU A 360 -3.45 11.60 -4.72
C LEU A 360 -3.63 11.22 -3.23
N ILE A 361 -2.52 11.16 -2.52
CA ILE A 361 -2.47 10.90 -1.08
C ILE A 361 -2.30 12.25 -0.38
N ALA A 362 -3.41 12.83 0.06
CA ALA A 362 -3.35 14.00 0.92
C ALA A 362 -2.95 13.61 2.34
N SER A 363 -2.37 14.57 3.07
CA SER A 363 -2.22 14.48 4.52
C SER A 363 -2.57 15.83 5.14
N PRO A 364 -2.72 15.90 6.48
CA PRO A 364 -3.02 17.17 7.16
C PRO A 364 -1.96 18.27 6.99
N PHE A 365 -0.85 17.97 6.33
CA PHE A 365 0.26 18.88 6.09
C PHE A 365 0.30 19.42 4.66
N ASN A 366 -0.67 19.05 3.82
CA ASN A 366 -0.94 19.77 2.57
C ASN A 366 -1.62 21.11 2.89
N THR A 367 -1.19 22.18 2.24
CA THR A 367 -1.74 23.51 2.46
C THR A 367 -2.82 23.83 1.42
N VAL A 368 -3.59 24.90 1.64
CA VAL A 368 -4.62 25.34 0.67
C VAL A 368 -3.98 25.61 -0.70
N GLU A 369 -2.79 26.21 -0.71
CA GLU A 369 -2.04 26.52 -1.94
C GLU A 369 -1.65 25.25 -2.71
N ASP A 370 -1.43 24.12 -2.03
CA ASP A 370 -1.19 22.83 -2.71
C ASP A 370 -2.42 22.39 -3.51
N TYR A 371 -3.61 22.55 -2.93
CA TYR A 371 -4.87 22.21 -3.59
C TYR A 371 -5.24 23.21 -4.68
N GLU A 372 -4.98 24.51 -4.49
CA GLU A 372 -5.16 25.53 -5.52
C GLU A 372 -4.30 25.23 -6.74
N ARG A 373 -3.02 24.88 -6.53
CA ARG A 373 -2.12 24.50 -7.63
C ARG A 373 -2.58 23.27 -8.39
N LEU A 374 -3.08 22.24 -7.67
CA LEU A 374 -3.69 21.06 -8.30
C LEU A 374 -4.90 21.45 -9.15
N TYR A 375 -5.83 22.22 -8.58
CA TYR A 375 -7.05 22.64 -9.25
C TYR A 375 -6.74 23.49 -10.49
N ASP A 376 -5.86 24.48 -10.38
CA ASP A 376 -5.45 25.32 -11.50
C ASP A 376 -4.72 24.51 -12.58
N GLY A 377 -3.89 23.55 -12.18
CA GLY A 377 -3.24 22.60 -13.08
C GLY A 377 -4.27 21.86 -13.93
N LEU A 378 -5.24 21.20 -13.29
CA LEU A 378 -6.31 20.46 -13.98
C LEU A 378 -7.19 21.38 -14.83
N LYS A 379 -7.58 22.54 -14.32
CA LYS A 379 -8.41 23.51 -15.04
C LYS A 379 -7.74 24.05 -16.31
N GLN A 380 -6.41 24.19 -16.30
CA GLN A 380 -5.63 24.65 -17.45
C GLN A 380 -5.12 23.49 -18.33
N CYS A 381 -5.50 22.24 -18.01
CA CYS A 381 -5.02 21.07 -18.72
C CYS A 381 -5.44 21.12 -20.21
N PRO A 382 -4.49 21.08 -21.17
CA PRO A 382 -4.81 21.08 -22.59
C PRO A 382 -5.29 19.69 -23.04
N LEU A 383 -6.50 19.31 -22.60
CA LEU A 383 -7.11 18.00 -22.83
C LEU A 383 -7.10 17.56 -24.31
N ASN A 384 -7.25 18.50 -25.24
CA ASN A 384 -7.17 18.25 -26.67
C ASN A 384 -5.81 17.69 -27.14
N LYS A 385 -4.72 17.95 -26.41
CA LYS A 385 -3.38 17.41 -26.70
C LYS A 385 -3.13 16.05 -26.06
N PHE A 386 -3.99 15.62 -25.14
CA PHE A 386 -3.82 14.39 -24.36
C PHE A 386 -4.91 13.37 -24.68
N LYS A 387 -5.37 13.33 -25.94
CA LYS A 387 -6.34 12.32 -26.37
C LYS A 387 -5.73 10.93 -26.27
N ALA A 388 -6.52 9.97 -25.78
CA ALA A 388 -6.13 8.58 -25.75
C ALA A 388 -6.42 7.90 -27.09
N ASN A 389 -5.55 6.96 -27.46
CA ASN A 389 -5.74 6.12 -28.65
C ASN A 389 -6.42 4.78 -28.31
N PHE A 390 -6.21 4.28 -27.09
CA PHE A 390 -6.72 3.00 -26.62
C PHE A 390 -6.76 3.01 -25.08
N HIS A 391 -7.78 2.38 -24.52
CA HIS A 391 -7.95 2.18 -23.08
C HIS A 391 -8.05 0.70 -22.76
N MET A 392 -7.34 0.30 -21.70
CA MET A 392 -7.44 -1.06 -21.18
C MET A 392 -8.57 -1.16 -20.14
N ASN A 393 -9.40 -2.19 -20.27
CA ASN A 393 -10.36 -2.56 -19.21
C ASN A 393 -9.63 -3.40 -18.17
N TRP A 394 -9.61 -2.95 -16.91
CA TRP A 394 -8.89 -3.63 -15.83
C TRP A 394 -9.59 -4.89 -15.33
N LYS A 395 -10.87 -5.08 -15.67
CA LYS A 395 -11.64 -6.25 -15.26
C LYS A 395 -11.04 -7.52 -15.85
N SER A 396 -10.44 -8.31 -14.97
CA SER A 396 -9.76 -9.55 -15.31
C SER A 396 -10.26 -10.72 -14.49
N ASN A 397 -10.09 -11.92 -15.05
CA ASN A 397 -10.18 -13.16 -14.30
C ASN A 397 -8.83 -13.45 -13.63
N LEU A 398 -8.85 -14.28 -12.59
CA LEU A 398 -7.61 -14.79 -12.02
C LEU A 398 -6.90 -15.68 -13.05
N PRO A 399 -5.59 -15.45 -13.31
CA PRO A 399 -4.79 -16.38 -14.10
C PRO A 399 -4.83 -17.77 -13.49
N LYS A 400 -4.78 -18.80 -14.34
CA LYS A 400 -4.79 -20.19 -13.87
C LYS A 400 -3.43 -20.54 -13.28
N SER A 401 -3.41 -20.96 -12.02
CA SER A 401 -2.21 -21.50 -11.38
C SER A 401 -1.89 -22.90 -11.93
N SER A 402 -0.66 -23.10 -12.41
CA SER A 402 -0.14 -24.39 -12.86
C SER A 402 0.86 -25.00 -11.88
N LEU A 403 1.64 -24.16 -11.20
CA LEU A 403 2.61 -24.54 -10.18
C LEU A 403 2.41 -23.66 -8.94
N LEU A 404 2.85 -24.16 -7.79
CA LEU A 404 3.01 -23.29 -6.62
C LEU A 404 4.14 -22.29 -6.89
N PRO A 405 4.07 -21.05 -6.35
CA PRO A 405 5.08 -20.04 -6.61
C PRO A 405 6.51 -20.48 -6.30
N TRP A 406 6.71 -21.20 -5.19
CA TRP A 406 8.03 -21.71 -4.82
C TRP A 406 8.56 -22.81 -5.75
N GLN A 407 7.67 -23.59 -6.38
CA GLN A 407 8.06 -24.59 -7.38
C GLN A 407 8.49 -23.90 -8.67
N ALA A 408 7.79 -22.85 -9.09
CA ALA A 408 8.15 -22.06 -10.25
C ALA A 408 9.52 -21.39 -10.08
N LEU A 409 9.82 -20.88 -8.87
CA LEU A 409 11.14 -20.29 -8.57
C LEU A 409 12.30 -21.28 -8.73
N GLN A 410 12.06 -22.57 -8.48
CA GLN A 410 13.07 -23.64 -8.56
C GLN A 410 13.10 -24.36 -9.92
N GLY A 411 12.14 -24.06 -10.80
CA GLY A 411 12.03 -24.72 -12.10
C GLY A 411 13.12 -24.30 -13.08
N GLU A 412 13.38 -25.15 -14.08
CA GLU A 412 14.18 -24.74 -15.24
C GLU A 412 13.44 -23.69 -16.06
N VAL A 413 14.16 -22.65 -16.48
CA VAL A 413 13.57 -21.50 -17.18
C VAL A 413 14.14 -21.34 -18.58
N GLU A 414 13.35 -20.75 -19.46
CA GLU A 414 13.79 -20.15 -20.72
C GLU A 414 13.27 -18.71 -20.84
N GLU A 415 13.88 -17.93 -21.72
CA GLU A 415 13.50 -16.54 -21.95
C GLU A 415 12.71 -16.39 -23.25
N LEU A 416 11.55 -15.76 -23.16
CA LEU A 416 10.70 -15.46 -24.30
C LEU A 416 10.33 -13.98 -24.35
N PHE A 417 10.04 -13.49 -25.55
CA PHE A 417 9.35 -12.22 -25.69
C PHE A 417 7.91 -12.36 -25.20
N ILE A 418 7.34 -11.28 -24.65
CA ILE A 418 5.97 -11.27 -24.11
C ILE A 418 4.91 -11.72 -25.13
N LYS A 419 5.12 -11.41 -26.41
CA LYS A 419 4.21 -11.83 -27.50
C LYS A 419 4.18 -13.35 -27.73
N ASP A 420 5.26 -14.04 -27.35
CA ASP A 420 5.46 -15.47 -27.59
C ASP A 420 5.21 -16.29 -26.32
N SER A 421 4.86 -15.64 -25.20
CA SER A 421 4.69 -16.29 -23.90
C SER A 421 3.24 -16.69 -23.58
N LEU A 422 2.29 -16.46 -24.48
CA LEU A 422 0.89 -16.82 -24.27
C LEU A 422 0.74 -18.33 -24.01
N GLY A 423 0.07 -18.70 -22.92
CA GLY A 423 -0.11 -20.08 -22.50
C GLY A 423 1.09 -20.71 -21.78
N ARG A 424 2.20 -19.98 -21.63
CA ARG A 424 3.37 -20.44 -20.87
C ARG A 424 3.20 -20.17 -19.37
N VAL A 425 3.88 -20.96 -18.54
CA VAL A 425 3.90 -20.75 -17.09
C VAL A 425 4.98 -19.72 -16.76
N SER A 426 4.60 -18.63 -16.10
CA SER A 426 5.56 -17.59 -15.69
C SER A 426 6.53 -18.13 -14.64
N ALA A 427 7.82 -17.87 -14.80
CA ALA A 427 8.84 -18.14 -13.78
C ALA A 427 9.14 -16.91 -12.90
N THR A 428 8.61 -15.74 -13.27
CA THR A 428 8.76 -14.48 -12.53
C THR A 428 7.42 -13.88 -12.17
N ASN A 429 7.41 -13.01 -11.16
CA ASN A 429 6.28 -12.12 -10.93
C ASN A 429 6.40 -10.96 -11.93
N ILE A 430 5.34 -10.67 -12.69
CA ILE A 430 5.31 -9.49 -13.57
C ILE A 430 4.45 -8.41 -12.90
N VAL A 431 5.08 -7.28 -12.60
CA VAL A 431 4.53 -6.28 -11.67
C VAL A 431 4.69 -4.87 -12.24
N PRO A 432 3.61 -4.22 -12.70
CA PRO A 432 3.61 -2.80 -13.00
C PRO A 432 3.94 -1.97 -11.75
N TYR A 433 4.76 -0.94 -11.91
CA TYR A 433 5.20 -0.10 -10.81
C TYR A 433 5.17 1.40 -11.18
N PRO A 434 4.55 2.24 -10.33
CA PRO A 434 3.68 1.92 -9.17
C PRO A 434 2.32 1.28 -9.59
N PRO A 435 1.56 0.62 -8.68
CA PRO A 435 1.75 0.48 -7.23
C PRO A 435 2.58 -0.74 -6.80
N GLY A 436 2.96 -1.64 -7.72
CA GLY A 436 3.65 -2.88 -7.35
C GLY A 436 2.72 -4.06 -7.06
N ILE A 437 1.52 -4.07 -7.67
CA ILE A 437 0.57 -5.19 -7.63
C ILE A 437 0.85 -6.13 -8.83
N PRO A 438 1.06 -7.44 -8.61
CA PRO A 438 1.37 -8.36 -9.70
C PRO A 438 0.20 -8.60 -10.67
N LEU A 439 0.48 -8.48 -11.97
CA LEU A 439 -0.44 -8.95 -13.02
C LEU A 439 -0.40 -10.48 -13.13
N ILE A 440 0.81 -11.05 -13.09
CA ILE A 440 1.05 -12.49 -13.05
C ILE A 440 1.96 -12.81 -11.85
N MET A 441 1.63 -13.89 -11.16
CA MET A 441 2.49 -14.53 -10.17
C MET A 441 3.28 -15.65 -10.85
N MET A 442 4.51 -15.87 -10.40
CA MET A 442 5.26 -17.06 -10.83
C MET A 442 4.47 -18.34 -10.52
N GLY A 443 4.46 -19.27 -11.46
CA GLY A 443 3.64 -20.50 -11.42
C GLY A 443 2.26 -20.37 -12.08
N GLU A 444 1.84 -19.16 -12.46
CA GLU A 444 0.60 -18.96 -13.22
C GLU A 444 0.81 -19.00 -14.73
N ILE A 445 -0.23 -19.39 -15.44
CA ILE A 445 -0.27 -19.41 -16.90
C ILE A 445 -0.55 -18.00 -17.40
N ILE A 446 0.34 -17.50 -18.26
CA ILE A 446 0.21 -16.19 -18.90
C ILE A 446 -0.95 -16.26 -19.89
N ASP A 447 -1.99 -15.48 -19.63
CA ASP A 447 -3.17 -15.38 -20.48
C ASP A 447 -3.12 -14.15 -21.41
N LYS A 448 -4.11 -14.06 -22.29
CA LYS A 448 -4.19 -12.95 -23.26
C LYS A 448 -4.34 -11.60 -22.57
N PHE A 449 -5.15 -11.52 -21.52
CA PHE A 449 -5.34 -10.29 -20.75
C PHE A 449 -4.00 -9.77 -20.21
N THR A 450 -3.18 -10.66 -19.65
CA THR A 450 -1.87 -10.33 -19.09
C THR A 450 -0.95 -9.74 -20.17
N VAL A 451 -0.87 -10.39 -21.34
CA VAL A 451 -0.05 -9.91 -22.47
C VAL A 451 -0.51 -8.51 -22.92
N ASP A 452 -1.82 -8.34 -23.12
CA ASP A 452 -2.40 -7.08 -23.59
C ASP A 452 -2.15 -5.95 -22.57
N MET A 453 -2.30 -6.24 -21.27
CA MET A 453 -2.11 -5.28 -20.18
C MET A 453 -0.64 -4.84 -20.05
N ILE A 454 0.29 -5.79 -20.19
CA ILE A 454 1.74 -5.49 -20.20
C ILE A 454 2.09 -4.60 -21.39
N GLN A 455 1.58 -4.90 -22.59
CA GLN A 455 1.81 -4.07 -23.77
C GLN A 455 1.24 -2.67 -23.60
N TYR A 456 0.03 -2.55 -23.02
CA TYR A 456 -0.56 -1.26 -22.68
C TYR A 456 0.34 -0.45 -21.73
N CYS A 457 0.81 -1.06 -20.64
CA CYS A 457 1.73 -0.42 -19.70
C CYS A 457 3.02 0.05 -20.39
N ILE A 458 3.66 -0.80 -21.20
CA ILE A 458 4.89 -0.44 -21.93
C ILE A 458 4.64 0.73 -22.88
N SER A 459 3.52 0.73 -23.62
CA SER A 459 3.20 1.79 -24.58
C SER A 459 2.97 3.16 -23.92
N ASN A 460 2.65 3.17 -22.62
CA ASN A 460 2.46 4.38 -21.81
C ASN A 460 3.66 4.70 -20.91
N GLY A 461 4.82 4.04 -21.11
CA GLY A 461 6.03 4.29 -20.33
C GLY A 461 5.97 3.83 -18.87
N VAL A 462 5.02 2.96 -18.52
CA VAL A 462 4.92 2.38 -17.18
C VAL A 462 6.08 1.41 -16.97
N THR A 463 6.76 1.53 -15.84
CA THR A 463 7.82 0.59 -15.47
C THR A 463 7.20 -0.75 -15.08
N ILE A 464 7.75 -1.84 -15.62
CA ILE A 464 7.30 -3.20 -15.30
C ILE A 464 8.49 -3.99 -14.75
N LEU A 465 8.33 -4.55 -13.55
CA LEU A 465 9.30 -5.45 -12.94
C LEU A 465 9.06 -6.88 -13.43
N GLY A 466 10.12 -7.69 -13.48
CA GLY A 466 10.06 -9.10 -13.90
C GLY A 466 10.56 -9.37 -15.33
N PHE A 467 11.01 -8.33 -16.04
CA PHE A 467 11.66 -8.40 -17.34
C PHE A 467 13.18 -8.42 -17.22
N GLU A 468 13.84 -9.15 -18.11
CA GLU A 468 15.29 -9.09 -18.36
C GLU A 468 15.48 -8.57 -19.79
N GLY A 469 15.80 -7.27 -19.90
CA GLY A 469 15.72 -6.56 -21.18
C GLY A 469 14.27 -6.49 -21.67
N ASP A 470 13.99 -7.07 -22.83
CA ASP A 470 12.66 -7.14 -23.45
C ASP A 470 12.01 -8.53 -23.37
N LYS A 471 12.59 -9.44 -22.56
CA LYS A 471 12.12 -10.81 -22.36
C LYS A 471 11.66 -11.07 -20.94
N ILE A 472 10.85 -12.11 -20.81
CA ILE A 472 10.41 -12.67 -19.53
C ILE A 472 10.88 -14.11 -19.40
N LYS A 473 11.06 -14.55 -18.15
CA LYS A 473 11.38 -15.95 -17.84
C LYS A 473 10.11 -16.76 -17.69
N VAL A 474 10.05 -17.88 -18.40
CA VAL A 474 8.96 -18.87 -18.31
C VAL A 474 9.53 -20.23 -17.97
N ILE A 475 8.71 -21.10 -17.39
CA ILE A 475 9.10 -22.49 -17.10
C ILE A 475 9.26 -23.25 -18.41
N LYS A 476 10.39 -23.92 -18.56
CA LYS A 476 10.70 -24.77 -19.71
C LYS A 476 9.74 -25.96 -19.73
N THR A 477 9.04 -26.14 -20.85
CA THR A 477 8.04 -27.20 -21.06
C THR A 477 8.62 -28.43 -21.69
#